data_AF-A0A168T0L3-F1
#
_entry.id   AF-A0A168T0L3-F1
#
_cell.length_a   1.000
_cell.length_b   1.000
_cell.length_c   1.000
_cell.angle_alpha   90.00
_cell.angle_beta   90.00
_cell.angle_gamma   90.00
#
_symmetry.space_group_name_H-M   'P 1'
#
loop_
_entity.id
_entity.type
_entity.pdbx_description
1 polymer ?
#
loop_
_entity_poly.entity_id
_entity_poly.type
_entity_poly.pdbx_seq_one_letter_code
_entity_poly.pdbx_strand_id
1 'polypeptide(L)'
;MKSILSILLALAVTLMAVLVHADEKNSGIATMMKFESSDLTLNKRAQRGTWYSGADLKNAACYDRNGLPPYSATIHSMIGAMAMRKFENCYKCMKITNNKNKKLTVVVKIVDKCAGCKVGKAIDLTPAAFKN
;
A
#
# COMPACT_ATOMS: atom_id res chain seq x y z
N MET A 1 -8.55 43.60 -33.78
CA MET A 1 -7.77 43.56 -32.51
C MET A 1 -8.54 42.93 -31.35
N LYS A 2 -9.76 43.37 -31.00
CA LYS A 2 -10.54 42.79 -29.87
C LYS A 2 -10.82 41.28 -29.99
N SER A 3 -11.12 40.79 -31.19
CA SER A 3 -11.43 39.37 -31.44
C SER A 3 -10.22 38.44 -31.22
N ILE A 4 -9.01 38.89 -31.56
CA ILE A 4 -7.77 38.11 -31.38
C ILE A 4 -7.43 37.95 -29.90
N LEU A 5 -7.64 39.01 -29.11
CA LEU A 5 -7.41 38.99 -27.66
C LEU A 5 -8.38 38.01 -26.97
N SER A 6 -9.64 37.96 -27.38
CA SER A 6 -10.63 37.02 -26.84
C SER A 6 -10.29 35.55 -27.15
N ILE A 7 -9.78 35.27 -28.36
CA ILE A 7 -9.36 33.93 -28.77
C ILE A 7 -8.14 33.47 -27.97
N LEU A 8 -7.15 34.36 -27.78
CA LEU A 8 -5.96 34.07 -26.96
C LEU A 8 -6.33 33.84 -25.49
N LEU A 9 -7.29 34.59 -24.95
CA LEU A 9 -7.77 34.41 -23.58
C LEU A 9 -8.50 33.06 -23.41
N ALA A 10 -9.34 32.69 -24.38
CA ALA A 10 -10.03 31.39 -24.36
C ALA A 10 -9.06 30.20 -24.44
N LEU A 11 -8.03 30.31 -25.30
CA LEU A 11 -6.95 29.30 -25.41
C LEU A 11 -6.12 29.20 -24.13
N ALA A 12 -5.84 30.31 -23.46
CA ALA A 12 -5.12 30.31 -22.18
C ALA A 12 -5.95 29.65 -21.07
N VAL A 13 -7.26 29.91 -21.00
CA VAL A 13 -8.15 29.32 -20.00
C VAL A 13 -8.31 27.81 -20.22
N THR A 14 -8.43 27.33 -21.46
CA THR A 14 -8.51 25.89 -21.74
C THR A 14 -7.20 25.18 -21.45
N LEU A 15 -6.05 25.78 -21.77
CA LEU A 15 -4.74 25.22 -21.46
C LEU A 15 -4.51 25.08 -19.95
N MET A 16 -4.96 26.08 -19.16
CA MET A 16 -4.92 26.03 -17.70
C MET A 16 -5.88 24.97 -17.13
N ALA A 17 -7.08 24.80 -17.70
CA ALA A 17 -8.03 23.77 -17.26
C ALA A 17 -7.52 22.33 -17.49
N VAL A 18 -6.72 22.10 -18.55
CA VAL A 18 -6.09 20.79 -18.80
C VAL A 18 -4.99 20.50 -17.78
N LEU A 19 -4.25 21.52 -17.31
CA LEU A 19 -3.18 21.37 -16.32
C LEU A 19 -3.69 21.10 -14.88
N VAL A 20 -4.95 21.42 -14.56
CA VAL A 20 -5.54 21.21 -13.22
C VAL A 20 -5.95 19.74 -12.97
N HIS A 21 -5.90 18.86 -13.97
CA HIS A 21 -6.13 17.41 -13.77
C HIS A 21 -4.88 16.68 -13.21
N ALA A 22 -4.17 17.34 -12.29
CA ALA A 22 -2.97 16.82 -11.66
C ALA A 22 -3.31 15.92 -10.45
N ASP A 23 -2.84 14.68 -10.57
CA ASP A 23 -2.56 13.70 -9.51
C ASP A 23 -3.76 13.22 -8.68
N GLU A 24 -4.57 12.37 -9.30
CA GLU A 24 -5.47 11.47 -8.58
C GLU A 24 -4.61 10.48 -7.76
N LYS A 25 -4.28 10.86 -6.52
CA LYS A 25 -3.41 10.09 -5.61
C LYS A 25 -3.95 8.69 -5.34
N ASN A 26 -3.49 7.73 -6.14
CA ASN A 26 -3.62 6.29 -5.92
C ASN A 26 -3.03 5.93 -4.54
N SER A 27 -3.88 5.86 -3.53
CA SER A 27 -3.53 5.56 -2.14
C SER A 27 -4.50 4.50 -1.59
N GLY A 28 -4.18 3.87 -0.46
CA GLY A 28 -5.07 2.97 0.27
C GLY A 28 -5.00 3.30 1.77
N ILE A 29 -6.07 3.04 2.52
CA ILE A 29 -6.03 3.09 3.99
C ILE A 29 -5.72 1.67 4.47
N ALA A 30 -4.75 1.54 5.36
CA ALA A 30 -4.34 0.27 5.91
C ALA A 30 -4.38 0.39 7.44
N THR A 31 -5.41 -0.19 8.04
CA THR A 31 -5.65 -0.13 9.48
C THR A 31 -5.30 -1.48 10.08
N MET A 32 -4.37 -1.49 11.03
CA MET A 32 -4.12 -2.68 11.85
C MET A 32 -5.43 -3.03 12.55
N MET A 33 -5.92 -4.26 12.37
CA MET A 33 -7.07 -4.72 13.12
C MET A 33 -6.65 -4.86 14.59
N LYS A 34 -7.02 -3.86 15.39
CA LYS A 34 -6.97 -3.92 16.84
C LYS A 34 -8.40 -3.97 17.35
N PHE A 35 -8.60 -4.68 18.47
CA PHE A 35 -9.79 -4.52 19.31
C PHE A 35 -9.87 -3.12 19.95
N GLU A 36 -8.80 -2.31 19.91
CA GLU A 36 -8.83 -0.87 20.22
C GLU A 36 -7.97 -0.03 19.27
N SER A 37 -8.60 0.99 18.68
CA SER A 37 -8.18 1.89 17.61
C SER A 37 -6.73 2.42 17.67
N SER A 38 -6.00 2.22 16.56
CA SER A 38 -4.96 3.15 16.15
C SER A 38 -4.84 3.12 14.63
N ASP A 39 -5.49 4.08 13.96
CA ASP A 39 -5.41 4.25 12.51
C ASP A 39 -4.00 4.69 12.11
N LEU A 40 -3.31 3.85 11.34
CA LEU A 40 -2.00 4.16 10.78
C LEU A 40 -2.17 4.65 9.33
N THR A 41 -1.82 5.91 9.08
CA THR A 41 -1.75 6.43 7.71
C THR A 41 -0.40 6.08 7.07
N LEU A 42 -0.42 5.13 6.13
CA LEU A 42 0.76 4.66 5.41
C LEU A 42 1.17 5.63 4.27
N ASN A 43 2.42 6.12 4.26
CA ASN A 43 3.01 6.89 3.15
C ASN A 43 3.87 6.02 2.20
N LYS A 44 3.36 5.86 0.99
CA LYS A 44 4.00 5.37 -0.25
C LYS A 44 5.52 5.57 -0.37
N ARG A 45 6.28 4.50 -0.66
CA ARG A 45 7.45 4.55 -1.57
C ARG A 45 6.92 4.35 -2.99
N ALA A 46 7.16 5.30 -3.89
CA ALA A 46 6.89 5.22 -5.33
C ALA A 46 5.58 4.53 -5.79
N GLN A 47 4.44 5.20 -5.72
CA GLN A 47 3.33 4.89 -6.65
C GLN A 47 2.11 4.09 -6.12
N ARG A 48 2.29 3.00 -5.36
CA ARG A 48 1.22 2.00 -5.12
C ARG A 48 1.50 1.20 -3.83
N GLY A 49 0.51 0.42 -3.34
CA GLY A 49 0.87 -0.78 -2.56
C GLY A 49 1.76 -1.66 -3.44
N THR A 50 2.79 -2.27 -2.88
CA THR A 50 3.69 -3.14 -3.64
C THR A 50 3.34 -4.59 -3.37
N TRP A 51 3.92 -5.48 -4.17
CA TRP A 51 3.88 -6.90 -3.89
C TRP A 51 5.27 -7.53 -4.04
N TYR A 52 5.48 -8.67 -3.37
CA TYR A 52 6.73 -9.42 -3.36
C TYR A 52 6.51 -10.88 -3.78
N SER A 53 7.54 -11.52 -4.34
CA SER A 53 7.48 -12.90 -4.84
C SER A 53 8.85 -13.58 -4.84
N GLY A 54 8.92 -14.81 -5.39
CA GLY A 54 10.19 -15.50 -5.58
C GLY A 54 10.89 -15.82 -4.26
N ALA A 55 12.18 -15.49 -4.16
CA ALA A 55 12.99 -15.77 -2.98
C ALA A 55 12.52 -15.01 -1.74
N ASP A 56 11.90 -13.83 -1.92
CA ASP A 56 11.38 -13.01 -0.81
C ASP A 56 10.18 -13.67 -0.12
N LEU A 57 9.60 -14.73 -0.70
CA LEU A 57 8.55 -15.53 -0.05
C LEU A 57 9.11 -16.55 0.95
N LYS A 58 10.43 -16.75 0.99
CA LYS A 58 11.06 -17.75 1.85
C LYS A 58 11.43 -17.17 3.21
N ASN A 59 11.37 -18.01 4.24
CA ASN A 59 11.85 -17.70 5.59
C ASN A 59 11.26 -16.41 6.18
N ALA A 60 9.93 -16.32 6.19
CA ALA A 60 9.21 -15.15 6.65
C ALA A 60 9.67 -14.74 8.06
N ALA A 61 10.04 -13.47 8.24
CA ALA A 61 10.77 -13.00 9.41
C ALA A 61 10.02 -13.16 10.74
N CYS A 62 8.70 -13.33 10.76
CA CYS A 62 8.00 -13.61 12.00
C CYS A 62 8.22 -15.05 12.50
N TYR A 63 8.51 -16.00 11.62
CA TYR A 63 8.72 -17.41 11.93
C TYR A 63 10.20 -17.73 12.21
N ASP A 64 10.51 -19.02 12.37
CA ASP A 64 11.85 -19.56 12.68
C ASP A 64 12.47 -18.94 13.93
N ARG A 65 11.64 -18.75 14.96
CA ARG A 65 11.97 -18.15 16.25
C ARG A 65 10.94 -18.55 17.28
N ASN A 66 11.29 -18.48 18.56
CA ASN A 66 10.39 -18.81 19.68
C ASN A 66 9.75 -20.21 19.55
N GLY A 67 10.49 -21.18 19.02
CA GLY A 67 10.00 -22.55 18.80
C GLY A 67 9.04 -22.71 17.62
N LEU A 68 8.79 -21.67 16.83
CA LEU A 68 7.96 -21.76 15.63
C LEU A 68 8.77 -22.31 14.45
N PRO A 69 8.21 -23.25 13.66
CA PRO A 69 8.89 -23.76 12.48
C PRO A 69 9.08 -22.65 11.44
N PRO A 70 10.07 -22.77 10.54
CA PRO A 70 10.22 -21.86 9.43
C PRO A 70 8.97 -21.88 8.54
N TYR A 71 8.60 -20.72 8.02
CA TYR A 71 7.45 -20.56 7.15
C TYR A 71 7.89 -19.89 5.84
N SER A 72 7.42 -20.45 4.73
CA SER A 72 7.55 -19.85 3.41
C SER A 72 6.16 -19.61 2.83
N ALA A 73 5.92 -18.38 2.42
CA ALA A 73 4.69 -18.01 1.75
C ALA A 73 4.67 -18.48 0.29
N THR A 74 3.50 -18.32 -0.33
CA THR A 74 3.30 -18.50 -1.76
C THR A 74 2.71 -17.23 -2.36
N ILE A 75 2.76 -17.10 -3.69
CA ILE A 75 2.11 -15.99 -4.38
C ILE A 75 0.58 -15.94 -4.16
N HIS A 76 -0.01 -17.05 -3.71
CA HIS A 76 -1.43 -17.22 -3.42
C HIS A 76 -1.78 -16.98 -1.95
N SER A 77 -0.79 -16.75 -1.08
CA SER A 77 -1.04 -16.46 0.34
C SER A 77 -1.74 -15.11 0.49
N MET A 78 -2.51 -14.91 1.57
CA MET A 78 -3.20 -13.64 1.88
C MET A 78 -2.48 -12.93 3.03
N ILE A 79 -1.25 -12.49 2.78
CA ILE A 79 -0.33 -11.98 3.82
C ILE A 79 0.31 -10.65 3.40
N GLY A 80 0.97 -10.00 4.35
CA GLY A 80 1.79 -8.82 4.08
C GLY A 80 3.10 -8.80 4.86
N ALA A 81 4.02 -7.97 4.36
CA ALA A 81 5.29 -7.62 4.98
C ALA A 81 5.30 -6.13 5.33
N MET A 82 5.74 -5.79 6.53
CA MET A 82 5.81 -4.39 6.98
C MET A 82 7.19 -4.04 7.53
N ALA A 83 7.58 -2.78 7.38
CA ALA A 83 8.70 -2.27 8.15
C ALA A 83 8.33 -2.18 9.63
N MET A 84 9.16 -2.81 10.46
CA MET A 84 9.02 -2.89 11.91
C MET A 84 10.40 -2.87 12.57
N ARG A 85 10.48 -2.35 13.80
CA ARG A 85 11.77 -2.24 14.52
C ARG A 85 12.23 -3.59 15.04
N LYS A 86 11.31 -4.36 15.60
CA LYS A 86 11.53 -5.73 16.08
C LYS A 86 10.55 -6.65 15.32
N PHE A 87 9.56 -7.17 16.03
CA PHE A 87 8.52 -8.08 15.54
C PHE A 87 7.14 -7.64 16.01
N GLU A 88 6.98 -6.35 16.34
CA GLU A 88 5.81 -5.79 17.02
C GLU A 88 4.51 -5.91 16.21
N ASN A 89 4.60 -6.14 14.90
CA ASN A 89 3.44 -6.33 14.02
C ASN A 89 3.24 -7.78 13.59
N CYS A 90 4.10 -8.70 14.00
CA CYS A 90 3.96 -10.10 13.64
C CYS A 90 2.61 -10.67 14.06
N TYR A 91 2.01 -11.42 13.14
CA TYR A 91 0.74 -12.14 13.26
C TYR A 91 -0.51 -11.30 13.44
N LYS A 92 -0.37 -9.98 13.55
CA LYS A 92 -1.52 -9.08 13.54
C LYS A 92 -2.15 -9.10 12.16
N CYS A 93 -3.47 -8.97 12.14
CA CYS A 93 -4.20 -8.77 10.91
C CYS A 93 -4.30 -7.28 10.59
N MET A 94 -4.30 -6.94 9.30
CA MET A 94 -4.48 -5.58 8.81
C MET A 94 -5.57 -5.59 7.75
N LYS A 95 -6.52 -4.67 7.87
CA LYS A 95 -7.52 -4.41 6.83
C LYS A 95 -6.98 -3.31 5.93
N ILE A 96 -6.95 -3.57 4.63
CA ILE A 96 -6.44 -2.67 3.62
C ILE A 96 -7.58 -2.36 2.66
N THR A 97 -7.95 -1.10 2.54
CA THR A 97 -9.03 -0.64 1.68
C THR A 97 -8.44 0.24 0.57
N ASN A 98 -8.79 -0.08 -0.67
CA ASN A 98 -8.40 0.71 -1.84
C ASN A 98 -9.08 2.10 -1.77
N ASN A 99 -8.33 3.20 -1.91
CA ASN A 99 -8.96 4.53 -1.80
C ASN A 99 -9.80 4.92 -3.02
N LYS A 100 -9.52 4.35 -4.19
CA LYS A 100 -10.31 4.60 -5.41
C LYS A 100 -11.62 3.82 -5.40
N ASN A 101 -11.57 2.59 -4.91
CA ASN A 101 -12.76 1.76 -4.77
C ASN A 101 -12.84 1.19 -3.36
N LYS A 102 -13.59 1.88 -2.49
CA LYS A 102 -13.74 1.50 -1.08
C LYS A 102 -14.42 0.14 -0.87
N LYS A 103 -15.07 -0.42 -1.90
CA LYS A 103 -15.62 -1.79 -1.87
C LYS A 103 -14.53 -2.86 -1.97
N LEU A 104 -13.37 -2.51 -2.55
CA LEU A 104 -12.20 -3.40 -2.60
C LEU A 104 -11.44 -3.28 -1.29
N THR A 105 -11.58 -4.30 -0.46
CA THR A 105 -10.93 -4.40 0.84
C THR A 105 -10.38 -5.81 1.02
N VAL A 106 -9.15 -5.91 1.48
CA VAL A 106 -8.50 -7.17 1.81
C VAL A 106 -8.09 -7.19 3.28
N VAL A 107 -8.21 -8.34 3.92
CA VAL A 107 -7.64 -8.59 5.25
C VAL A 107 -6.44 -9.50 5.08
N VAL A 108 -5.29 -9.06 5.58
CA VAL A 108 -4.04 -9.82 5.49
C VAL A 108 -3.43 -10.02 6.87
N LYS A 109 -2.70 -11.11 7.04
CA LYS A 109 -1.86 -11.33 8.22
C LYS A 109 -0.44 -10.83 7.95
N ILE A 110 0.14 -10.07 8.88
CA ILE A 110 1.54 -9.65 8.77
C ILE A 110 2.43 -10.80 9.23
N VAL A 111 3.24 -11.37 8.34
CA VAL A 111 4.09 -12.53 8.64
C VAL A 111 5.56 -12.30 8.33
N ASP A 112 5.88 -11.16 7.71
CA ASP A 112 7.24 -10.87 7.27
C ASP A 112 7.62 -9.39 7.47
N LYS A 113 8.92 -9.10 7.38
CA LYS A 113 9.52 -7.78 7.55
C LYS A 113 9.96 -7.23 6.19
N CYS A 114 9.32 -6.14 5.77
CA CYS A 114 9.74 -5.42 4.57
C CYS A 114 10.97 -4.56 4.88
N ALA A 115 12.17 -5.02 4.50
CA ALA A 115 13.44 -4.30 4.74
C ALA A 115 13.53 -2.97 3.99
N GLY A 116 12.92 -2.88 2.80
CA GLY A 116 12.87 -1.65 1.99
C GLY A 116 11.77 -0.67 2.38
N CYS A 117 10.87 -1.02 3.31
CA CYS A 117 9.75 -0.17 3.68
C CYS A 117 10.14 0.87 4.75
N LYS A 118 9.44 2.01 4.77
CA LYS A 118 9.54 2.96 5.89
C LYS A 118 8.55 2.56 6.98
N VAL A 119 9.02 2.50 8.23
CA VAL A 119 8.21 2.10 9.40
C VAL A 119 6.95 2.95 9.49
N GLY A 120 5.81 2.28 9.66
CA GLY A 120 4.49 2.90 9.75
C GLY A 120 4.02 3.59 8.46
N LYS A 121 4.71 3.38 7.34
CA LYS A 121 4.44 4.07 6.08
C LYS A 121 4.19 3.15 4.87
N ALA A 122 4.62 1.90 4.89
CA ALA A 122 4.38 0.99 3.77
C ALA A 122 4.11 -0.44 4.21
N ILE A 123 3.37 -1.15 3.37
CA ILE A 123 3.11 -2.59 3.43
C ILE A 123 3.34 -3.17 2.03
N ASP A 124 3.97 -4.34 1.99
CA ASP A 124 4.23 -5.12 0.78
C ASP A 124 3.36 -6.38 0.83
N LEU A 125 2.59 -6.66 -0.22
CA LEU A 125 1.59 -7.74 -0.22
C LEU A 125 2.05 -8.95 -1.04
N THR A 126 1.48 -10.11 -0.78
CA THR A 126 1.55 -11.18 -1.78
C THR A 126 0.68 -10.84 -2.99
N PRO A 127 0.99 -11.36 -4.19
CA PRO A 127 0.23 -11.07 -5.41
C PRO A 127 -1.28 -11.32 -5.29
N ALA A 128 -1.70 -12.42 -4.65
CA ALA A 128 -3.12 -12.70 -4.43
C ALA A 128 -3.79 -11.67 -3.50
N ALA A 129 -3.11 -11.24 -2.45
CA ALA A 129 -3.62 -10.19 -1.56
C ALA A 129 -3.71 -8.84 -2.27
N PHE A 130 -2.75 -8.51 -3.14
CA PHE A 130 -2.72 -7.25 -3.87
C PHE A 130 -3.80 -7.13 -4.95
N LYS A 131 -4.17 -8.25 -5.59
CA LYS A 131 -5.15 -8.29 -6.69
C LYS A 131 -6.61 -8.34 -6.23
N ASN A 132 -6.86 -8.47 -4.93
CA ASN A 132 -8.21 -8.54 -4.34
C ASN A 132 -8.93 -7.18 -4.44
#